data_AF-A0A948T264-F1
#
_entry.id   AF-A0A948T264-F1
#
_cell.length_a   1.000
_cell.length_b   1.000
_cell.length_c   1.000
_cell.angle_alpha   90.00
_cell.angle_beta   90.00
_cell.angle_gamma   90.00
#
_symmetry.space_group_name_H-M   'P 1'
#
loop_
_entity.id
_entity.type
_entity.pdbx_description
1 polymer ?
#
loop_
_entity_poly.entity_id
_entity_poly.type
_entity_poly.pdbx_seq_one_letter_code
_entity_poly.pdbx_strand_id
1 'polypeptide(L)'
;MSLCLAAYLAAAEQKQLWLVTLMMAVAGILYLLGLYGLFKSVKLPFYPSYAAFTFPFAISAVATKQAATFYQKQELALGNWMQVIVLLQTILAVVLVGYVLVRYGMAIAKAASTPKLELSRA
;
A
#
# COMPACT_ATOMS: atom_id res chain seq x y z
N MET A 1 8.68 0.10 6.84
CA MET A 1 8.37 -0.04 8.28
C MET A 1 6.96 -0.54 8.57
N SER A 2 5.95 -0.25 7.73
CA SER A 2 4.59 -0.77 7.91
C SER A 2 4.49 -2.30 8.02
N LEU A 3 5.26 -3.04 7.21
CA LEU A 3 5.33 -4.51 7.30
C LEU A 3 5.86 -4.98 8.66
N CYS A 4 6.92 -4.36 9.17
CA CYS A 4 7.50 -4.70 10.47
C CYS A 4 6.53 -4.37 11.61
N LEU A 5 5.79 -3.27 11.52
CA LEU A 5 4.77 -2.90 12.50
C LEU A 5 3.62 -3.92 12.52
N ALA A 6 3.13 -4.32 11.35
CA ALA A 6 2.10 -5.36 11.23
C ALA A 6 2.57 -6.70 11.81
N ALA A 7 3.80 -7.12 11.49
CA ALA A 7 4.38 -8.36 12.02
C ALA A 7 4.59 -8.27 13.55
N TYR A 8 5.07 -7.15 14.06
CA TYR A 8 5.27 -6.93 15.49
C TYR A 8 3.95 -6.99 16.27
N LEU A 9 2.90 -6.32 15.78
CA LEU A 9 1.59 -6.34 16.43
C LEU A 9 0.91 -7.72 16.39
N ALA A 10 1.18 -8.50 15.34
CA ALA A 10 0.64 -9.86 15.19
C ALA A 10 1.39 -10.90 16.05
N ALA A 11 2.71 -10.79 16.17
CA ALA A 11 3.55 -11.82 16.80
C ALA A 11 3.93 -11.53 18.27
N ALA A 12 3.93 -10.26 18.71
CA ALA A 12 4.43 -9.91 20.04
C ALA A 12 3.38 -10.14 21.15
N GLU A 13 3.76 -10.87 22.20
CA GLU A 13 2.94 -11.05 23.41
C GLU A 13 2.98 -9.80 24.31
N GLN A 14 4.17 -9.29 24.64
CA GLN A 14 4.35 -8.01 25.33
C GLN A 14 4.55 -6.86 24.33
N LYS A 15 3.50 -6.05 24.16
CA LYS A 15 3.47 -4.97 23.18
C LYS A 15 3.89 -3.65 23.83
N GLN A 16 5.02 -3.10 23.40
CA GLN A 16 5.56 -1.85 23.92
C GLN A 16 4.99 -0.65 23.16
N LEU A 17 4.28 0.24 23.86
CA LEU A 17 3.61 1.40 23.25
C LEU A 17 4.58 2.34 22.51
N TRP A 18 5.75 2.60 23.11
CA TRP A 18 6.74 3.52 22.53
C TRP A 18 7.24 3.03 21.16
N LEU A 19 7.47 1.72 21.03
CA LEU A 19 8.00 1.11 19.80
C LEU A 19 6.94 1.15 18.68
N VAL A 20 5.68 0.82 19.00
CA VAL A 20 4.57 0.92 18.05
C VAL A 20 4.41 2.34 17.51
N THR A 21 4.51 3.35 18.39
CA THR A 21 4.36 4.76 18.03
C THR A 21 5.51 5.25 17.16
N LEU A 22 6.75 4.86 17.47
CA LEU A 22 7.92 5.16 16.64
C LEU A 22 7.82 4.52 15.25
N MET A 23 7.44 3.24 15.18
CA MET A 23 7.26 2.54 13.91
C MET A 23 6.12 3.14 13.08
N MET A 24 5.04 3.60 13.72
CA MET A 24 3.94 4.34 13.08
C MET A 24 4.42 5.66 12.48
N ALA A 25 5.23 6.44 13.21
CA ALA A 25 5.76 7.71 12.71
C ALA A 25 6.61 7.50 11.44
N VAL A 26 7.53 6.54 11.48
CA VAL A 26 8.36 6.21 10.30
C VAL A 26 7.53 5.65 9.15
N ALA A 27 6.52 4.81 9.44
CA ALA A 27 5.60 4.29 8.43
C ALA A 27 4.80 5.42 7.75
N GLY A 28 4.35 6.42 8.52
CA GLY A 28 3.64 7.59 7.99
C GLY A 28 4.51 8.43 7.05
N ILE A 29 5.77 8.67 7.41
CA ILE A 29 6.73 9.39 6.55
C ILE A 29 6.93 8.65 5.23
N LEU A 30 7.16 7.33 5.28
CA LEU A 30 7.33 6.50 4.09
C LEU A 30 6.07 6.47 3.21
N TYR A 31 4.88 6.48 3.83
CA TYR A 31 3.61 6.56 3.10
C TYR A 31 3.48 7.87 2.33
N LEU A 32 3.83 9.01 2.95
CA LEU A 32 3.80 10.32 2.30
C LEU A 32 4.81 10.42 1.15
N LEU A 33 6.03 9.90 1.35
CA LEU A 33 7.04 9.84 0.29
C LEU A 33 6.58 8.95 -0.88
N GLY A 34 5.95 7.81 -0.58
CA GLY A 34 5.33 6.94 -1.57
C GLY A 34 4.20 7.63 -2.33
N LEU A 35 3.35 8.39 -1.64
CA LEU A 35 2.24 9.14 -2.22
C LEU A 35 2.76 10.23 -3.18
N TYR A 36 3.81 10.95 -2.79
CA TYR A 36 4.48 11.90 -3.67
C TYR A 36 5.07 11.22 -4.92
N GLY A 37 5.73 10.07 -4.74
CA GLY A 37 6.23 9.25 -5.84
C GLY A 37 5.11 8.81 -6.80
N LEU A 38 3.98 8.37 -6.26
CA LEU A 38 2.81 7.99 -7.02
C LEU A 38 2.25 9.13 -7.87
N PHE A 39 2.05 10.32 -7.29
CA PHE A 39 1.57 11.48 -8.04
C PHE A 39 2.50 11.87 -9.18
N LYS A 40 3.82 11.74 -8.98
CA LYS A 40 4.82 11.95 -10.03
C LYS A 40 4.74 10.86 -11.11
N SER A 41 4.56 9.61 -10.70
CA SER A 41 4.45 8.44 -11.58
C SER A 41 3.20 8.45 -12.45
N VAL A 42 2.04 8.90 -11.96
CA VAL A 42 0.79 8.96 -12.77
C VAL A 42 0.92 9.91 -13.99
N LYS A 43 1.84 10.88 -13.95
CA LYS A 43 2.11 11.79 -15.09
C LYS A 43 2.96 11.18 -16.20
N LEU A 44 3.57 10.01 -15.97
CA LEU A 44 4.46 9.33 -16.93
C LEU A 44 3.69 8.22 -17.66
N PRO A 45 4.11 7.83 -18.89
CA PRO A 45 3.48 6.74 -19.63
C PRO A 45 3.52 5.44 -18.81
N PHE A 46 2.53 4.56 -18.99
CA PHE A 46 2.36 3.38 -18.12
C PHE A 46 3.60 2.49 -18.08
N TYR A 47 4.16 2.31 -16.88
CA TYR A 47 5.20 1.33 -16.61
C TYR A 47 4.67 0.23 -15.68
N PRO A 48 4.98 -1.06 -15.96
CA PRO A 48 4.67 -2.18 -15.06
C PRO A 48 5.16 -1.96 -13.62
N SER A 49 6.23 -1.18 -13.44
CA SER A 49 6.76 -0.78 -12.14
C SER A 49 5.80 0.02 -11.26
N TYR A 50 4.71 0.57 -11.80
CA TYR A 50 3.65 1.19 -10.98
C TYR A 50 2.95 0.20 -10.05
N ALA A 51 2.96 -1.10 -10.40
CA ALA A 51 2.44 -2.14 -9.51
C ALA A 51 3.26 -2.28 -8.22
N ALA A 52 4.55 -1.94 -8.23
CA ALA A 52 5.40 -2.03 -7.04
C ALA A 52 4.96 -1.08 -5.92
N PHE A 53 4.23 0.00 -6.26
CA PHE A 53 3.64 0.90 -5.27
C PHE A 53 2.35 0.36 -4.66
N THR A 54 1.73 -0.71 -5.18
CA THR A 54 0.50 -1.26 -4.57
C THR A 54 0.76 -1.90 -3.20
N PHE A 55 1.84 -2.68 -3.11
CA PHE A 55 2.19 -3.44 -1.90
C PHE A 55 2.47 -2.53 -0.69
N PRO A 56 3.33 -1.50 -0.76
CA PRO A 56 3.61 -0.60 0.35
C PRO A 56 2.37 0.12 0.89
N PHE A 57 1.43 0.50 0.01
CA PHE A 57 0.21 1.22 0.40
C PHE A 57 -0.80 0.28 1.05
N ALA A 58 -1.02 -0.91 0.48
CA ALA A 58 -1.89 -1.92 1.05
C ALA A 58 -1.41 -2.37 2.43
N ILE A 59 -0.11 -2.67 2.60
CA ILE A 59 0.44 -3.06 3.91
C ILE A 59 0.39 -1.90 4.92
N SER A 60 0.48 -0.65 4.47
CA SER A 60 0.36 0.51 5.35
C SER A 60 -1.05 0.64 5.92
N ALA A 61 -2.09 0.47 5.11
CA ALA A 61 -3.47 0.47 5.59
C ALA A 61 -3.71 -0.65 6.64
N VAL A 62 -3.19 -1.85 6.39
CA VAL A 62 -3.28 -2.98 7.32
C VAL A 62 -2.52 -2.70 8.62
N ALA A 63 -1.31 -2.14 8.54
CA ALA A 63 -0.50 -1.82 9.71
C ALA A 63 -1.15 -0.72 10.58
N THR A 64 -1.67 0.34 9.95
CA THR A 64 -2.38 1.42 10.65
C THR A 64 -3.68 0.92 11.28
N LYS A 65 -4.39 -0.04 10.65
CA LYS A 65 -5.57 -0.69 11.26
C LYS A 65 -5.21 -1.46 12.53
N GLN A 66 -4.14 -2.24 12.49
CA GLN A 66 -3.67 -2.98 13.65
C GLN A 66 -3.20 -2.04 14.75
N ALA A 67 -2.49 -0.96 14.41
CA ALA A 67 -2.08 0.07 15.35
C ALA A 67 -3.29 0.76 16.00
N ALA A 68 -4.30 1.15 15.22
CA ALA A 68 -5.54 1.74 15.74
C ALA A 68 -6.24 0.83 16.76
N THR A 69 -6.33 -0.47 16.44
CA THR A 69 -6.92 -1.48 17.34
C THR A 69 -6.08 -1.64 18.62
N PHE A 70 -4.76 -1.56 18.51
CA PHE A 70 -3.84 -1.60 19.65
C PHE A 70 -4.03 -0.40 20.58
N TYR A 71 -4.13 0.82 20.04
CA TYR A 71 -4.41 2.02 20.82
C TYR A 71 -5.78 2.00 21.49
N GLN A 72 -6.81 1.44 20.82
CA GLN A 72 -8.14 1.23 21.43
C GLN A 72 -8.08 0.28 22.63
N LYS A 73 -7.30 -0.80 22.53
CA LYS A 73 -7.10 -1.75 23.65
C LYS A 73 -6.35 -1.15 24.84
N GLN A 74 -5.62 -0.05 24.65
CA GLN A 74 -4.95 0.68 25.73
C GLN A 74 -5.78 1.86 26.27
N GLU A 75 -7.08 1.94 25.94
CA GLU A 75 -7.99 3.03 26.34
C GLU A 75 -7.53 4.44 25.91
N LEU A 76 -6.61 4.55 24.94
CA LEU A 76 -6.27 5.84 24.35
C LEU A 76 -7.41 6.29 23.42
N ALA A 77 -8.00 7.44 23.73
CA ALA A 77 -9.08 8.09 22.97
C ALA A 77 -8.74 8.43 21.49
N LEU A 78 -7.51 8.14 21.03
CA LEU A 78 -7.05 8.28 19.66
C LEU A 78 -7.63 7.22 18.70
N GLY A 79 -8.23 6.14 19.22
CA GLY A 79 -8.71 5.01 18.43
C GLY A 79 -9.73 5.36 17.33
N ASN A 80 -10.71 6.23 17.63
CA ASN A 80 -11.79 6.54 16.68
C ASN A 80 -11.32 7.42 15.51
N TRP A 81 -10.46 8.40 15.75
CA TRP A 81 -9.91 9.25 14.68
C TRP A 81 -8.99 8.47 13.75
N MET A 82 -8.24 7.50 14.30
CA MET A 82 -7.34 6.66 13.52
C MET A 82 -8.09 5.75 12.53
N GLN A 83 -9.30 5.29 12.87
CA GLN A 83 -10.11 4.46 11.97
C GLN A 83 -10.53 5.18 10.68
N VAL A 84 -10.75 6.50 10.74
CA VAL A 84 -11.04 7.32 9.54
C VAL A 84 -9.84 7.34 8.60
N ILE A 85 -8.63 7.49 9.16
CA ILE A 85 -7.37 7.45 8.39
C ILE A 85 -7.18 6.07 7.75
N VAL A 86 -7.44 5.00 8.50
CA VAL A 86 -7.38 3.62 7.98
C VAL A 86 -8.33 3.44 6.80
N LEU A 87 -9.57 3.93 6.92
CA LEU A 87 -10.56 3.82 5.85
C LEU A 87 -10.09 4.56 4.59
N LEU A 88 -9.61 5.80 4.74
CA LEU A 88 -9.06 6.59 3.63
C LEU A 88 -7.87 5.89 2.95
N GLN A 89 -6.92 5.38 3.74
CA GLN A 89 -5.77 4.64 3.21
C GLN A 89 -6.19 3.36 2.49
N THR A 90 -7.21 2.66 3.01
CA THR A 90 -7.74 1.44 2.41
C THR A 90 -8.42 1.73 1.08
N ILE A 91 -9.27 2.76 1.01
CA ILE A 91 -9.92 3.18 -0.24
C ILE A 91 -8.86 3.54 -1.29
N LEU A 92 -7.86 4.36 -0.91
CA LEU A 92 -6.76 4.72 -1.79
C LEU A 92 -6.00 3.49 -2.30
N ALA A 93 -5.68 2.54 -1.42
CA ALA A 93 -4.99 1.30 -1.79
C ALA A 93 -5.84 0.45 -2.77
N VAL A 94 -7.14 0.29 -2.51
CA VAL A 94 -8.05 -0.49 -3.37
C VAL A 94 -8.18 0.15 -4.76
N VAL A 95 -8.39 1.47 -4.83
CA VAL A 95 -8.48 2.21 -6.09
C VAL A 95 -7.19 2.07 -6.89
N LEU A 96 -6.04 2.19 -6.22
CA LEU A 96 -4.73 2.08 -6.84
C LEU A 96 -4.44 0.67 -7.36
N VAL A 97 -4.75 -0.37 -6.58
CA VAL A 97 -4.66 -1.77 -7.00
C VAL A 97 -5.57 -2.05 -8.20
N GLY A 98 -6.83 -1.58 -8.15
CA GLY A 98 -7.78 -1.74 -9.25
C GLY A 98 -7.30 -1.07 -10.54
N TYR A 99 -6.79 0.16 -10.45
CA TYR A 99 -6.22 0.88 -11.59
C TYR A 99 -5.04 0.13 -12.21
N VAL A 100 -4.09 -0.33 -11.40
CA VAL A 100 -2.94 -1.11 -11.86
C VAL A 100 -3.40 -2.39 -12.53
N LEU A 101 -4.36 -3.11 -11.94
CA LEU A 101 -4.86 -4.39 -12.44
C LEU A 101 -5.51 -4.24 -13.83
N VAL A 102 -6.34 -3.22 -14.04
CA VAL A 102 -6.95 -2.93 -15.34
C VAL A 102 -5.88 -2.62 -16.40
N ARG A 103 -4.88 -1.79 -16.06
CA ARG A 103 -3.80 -1.43 -16.99
C ARG A 103 -2.91 -2.63 -17.32
N TYR A 104 -2.61 -3.49 -16.36
CA TYR A 104 -1.87 -4.73 -16.57
C TYR A 104 -2.65 -5.71 -17.45
N GLY A 105 -3.96 -5.86 -17.21
CA GLY A 105 -4.85 -6.68 -18.04
C GLY A 105 -4.86 -6.20 -19.49
N MET A 106 -4.96 -4.90 -19.73
CA MET A 106 -4.86 -4.33 -21.08
C MET A 106 -3.48 -4.53 -21.71
N ALA A 107 -2.39 -4.40 -20.95
CA ALA A 107 -1.03 -4.63 -21.45
C ALA A 107 -0.81 -6.08 -21.87
N ILE A 108 -1.28 -7.05 -21.06
CA ILE A 108 -1.22 -8.47 -21.39
C ILE A 108 -2.14 -8.80 -22.57
N ALA A 109 -3.36 -8.28 -22.61
CA ALA A 109 -4.28 -8.48 -23.74
C ALA A 109 -3.69 -7.95 -25.05
N LYS A 110 -3.05 -6.77 -25.01
CA LYS A 110 -2.36 -6.18 -26.16
C LYS A 110 -1.16 -7.05 -26.60
N ALA A 111 -0.37 -7.54 -25.65
CA ALA A 111 0.75 -8.44 -25.94
C ALA A 111 0.28 -9.77 -26.54
N ALA A 112 -0.82 -10.34 -26.04
CA ALA A 112 -1.45 -11.55 -26.56
C ALA A 112 -2.05 -11.34 -27.97
N SER A 113 -2.49 -10.12 -28.29
CA SER A 113 -3.01 -9.74 -29.61
C SER A 113 -1.92 -9.34 -30.62
N THR A 114 -0.62 -9.53 -30.32
CA THR A 114 0.49 -9.40 -31.29
C THR A 114 0.83 -10.80 -31.80
N PRO A 115 0.16 -11.31 -32.84
CA PRO A 115 0.32 -12.68 -33.28
C PRO A 115 1.40 -12.68 -34.37
N LYS A 116 2.58 -13.26 -34.09
CA LYS A 116 3.44 -13.91 -35.11
C LYS A 116 3.83 -13.13 -36.40
N LEU A 117 3.72 -11.80 -36.45
CA LEU A 117 3.98 -11.05 -37.70
C LEU A 117 5.47 -10.79 -38.01
N GLU A 118 6.38 -11.09 -37.09
CA GLU A 118 7.84 -10.98 -37.32
C GLU A 118 8.52 -12.32 -37.66
N LEU A 119 7.85 -13.45 -37.50
CA LEU A 119 8.40 -14.78 -37.82
C LEU A 119 7.99 -15.30 -39.21
N SER A 120 7.33 -14.45 -40.02
CA SER A 120 7.01 -14.71 -41.43
C SER A 120 7.77 -13.78 -42.38
N ARG A 121 8.71 -12.97 -41.87
CA ARG A 121 9.57 -12.05 -42.65
C ARG A 121 11.08 -12.29 -42.44
N ALA A 122 11.46 -13.39 -41.81
CA ALA A 122 12.82 -13.92 -41.78
C ALA A 122 12.84 -15.24 -42.57
#